data_AF-A0A1F8TXU5-F1
#
_entry.id   AF-A0A1F8TXU5-F1
#
_cell.length_a   1.000
_cell.length_b   1.000
_cell.length_c   1.000
_cell.angle_alpha   90.00
_cell.angle_beta   90.00
_cell.angle_gamma   90.00
#
_symmetry.space_group_name_H-M   'P 1'
#
loop_
_entity.id
_entity.type
_entity.pdbx_description
1 polymer ?
#
loop_
_entity_poly.entity_id
_entity_poly.type
_entity_poly.pdbx_seq_one_letter_code
_entity_poly.pdbx_strand_id
1 'polypeptide(L)'
;MRGYLRRLADKSGDDTIIVNEYEHLKSLKVKSDKELKDLGYSNDEAEKIKKIDYKEELIKRSELNEEVLKNYGYSEDKIKMLKNFNGTEEEITALAAELYLTANVYGHYYNSSTNKTYFSVYYSWEWSSMPLITNTDIIGYGYMTDYLKDTSIQSNRVDYENTLTGAITYKYYSITGVDIGAAQSKFPININRLDQYDINYDWASSGYGKFGIYKTGQFNDAAVVIKYGHSTFTLSPSVSYPWGLGIGFSRGVEELGAQVVESSIN
;
A
#
# COMPACT_ATOMS: atom_id res chain seq x y z
N MET A 1 -15.86 -19.62 -11.38
CA MET A 1 -16.29 -19.66 -9.96
C MET A 1 -15.73 -18.46 -9.19
N ARG A 2 -16.17 -17.23 -9.50
CA ARG A 2 -15.78 -15.99 -8.79
C ARG A 2 -16.91 -15.51 -7.90
N GLY A 3 -17.26 -16.30 -6.89
CA GLY A 3 -18.37 -15.97 -6.01
C GLY A 3 -18.33 -16.80 -4.75
N TYR A 4 -17.38 -16.53 -3.85
CA TYR A 4 -17.39 -17.11 -2.50
C TYR A 4 -16.64 -16.30 -1.43
N LEU A 5 -16.52 -14.98 -1.55
CA LEU A 5 -15.96 -14.12 -0.49
C LEU A 5 -16.85 -12.92 -0.12
N ARG A 6 -18.17 -13.05 -0.28
CA ARG A 6 -19.13 -12.07 0.21
C ARG A 6 -19.97 -12.68 1.33
N ARG A 7 -19.41 -12.75 2.53
CA ARG A 7 -20.13 -12.83 3.81
C ARG A 7 -19.10 -12.93 4.94
N LEU A 8 -18.87 -11.80 5.60
CA LEU A 8 -18.82 -11.61 7.07
C LEU A 8 -18.41 -10.15 7.29
N ALA A 9 -19.35 -9.24 7.07
CA ALA A 9 -19.24 -7.86 7.52
C ALA A 9 -20.59 -7.54 8.18
N ASP A 10 -20.62 -7.60 9.50
CA ASP A 10 -21.66 -6.96 10.27
C ASP A 10 -21.00 -6.32 11.51
N LYS A 11 -21.07 -4.98 11.54
CA LYS A 11 -20.53 -4.01 12.52
C LYS A 11 -18.99 -3.89 12.53
N SER A 12 -18.35 -2.82 12.07
CA SER A 12 -18.74 -1.41 11.90
C SER A 12 -17.84 -0.77 10.83
N GLY A 13 -18.43 -0.14 9.81
CA GLY A 13 -17.78 0.76 8.84
C GLY A 13 -16.42 0.31 8.30
N ASP A 14 -16.41 -0.48 7.21
CA ASP A 14 -15.18 -0.66 6.41
C ASP A 14 -14.84 0.68 5.72
N ASP A 15 -14.08 1.53 6.39
CA ASP A 15 -13.53 2.76 5.81
C ASP A 15 -12.44 2.36 4.81
N THR A 16 -12.80 2.00 3.58
CA THR A 16 -11.81 1.78 2.54
C THR A 16 -11.19 3.12 2.14
N ILE A 17 -9.88 3.25 2.31
CA ILE A 17 -9.16 4.41 1.76
C ILE A 17 -8.88 4.17 0.30
N ILE A 18 -9.22 5.16 -0.53
CA ILE A 18 -8.98 5.17 -1.97
C ILE A 18 -8.07 6.35 -2.30
N VAL A 19 -6.91 6.08 -2.91
CA VAL A 19 -6.02 7.14 -3.41
C VAL A 19 -5.65 6.91 -4.86
N ASN A 20 -5.90 7.94 -5.68
CA ASN A 20 -5.59 7.98 -7.10
C ASN A 20 -4.15 8.49 -7.32
N GLU A 21 -3.32 7.71 -8.02
CA GLU A 21 -1.90 7.99 -8.23
C GLU A 21 -1.67 9.31 -9.00
N TYR A 22 -2.51 9.64 -9.97
CA TYR A 22 -2.38 10.86 -10.76
C TYR A 22 -2.66 12.11 -9.93
N GLU A 23 -3.77 12.13 -9.19
CA GLU A 23 -4.10 13.25 -8.30
C GLU A 23 -3.03 13.44 -7.22
N HIS A 24 -2.50 12.34 -6.71
CA HIS A 24 -1.39 12.38 -5.77
C HIS A 24 -0.13 13.01 -6.40
N LEU A 25 0.31 12.54 -7.57
CA LEU A 25 1.46 13.11 -8.29
C LEU A 25 1.25 14.60 -8.61
N LYS A 26 0.04 14.98 -9.03
CA LYS A 26 -0.33 16.37 -9.31
C LYS A 26 -0.18 17.23 -8.06
N SER A 27 -0.58 16.73 -6.90
CA SER A 27 -0.39 17.41 -5.61
C SER A 27 1.08 17.64 -5.26
N LEU A 28 1.99 16.76 -5.69
CA LEU A 28 3.43 16.92 -5.48
C LEU A 28 4.02 17.94 -6.46
N LYS A 29 3.60 17.93 -7.73
CA LYS A 29 4.12 18.83 -8.76
C LYS A 29 3.87 20.30 -8.48
N VAL A 30 2.78 20.63 -7.78
CA VAL A 30 2.44 22.02 -7.42
C VAL A 30 3.18 22.53 -6.18
N LYS A 31 3.86 21.66 -5.42
CA LYS A 31 4.64 22.05 -4.26
C LYS A 31 5.92 22.77 -4.68
N SER A 32 6.29 23.77 -3.90
CA SER A 32 7.59 24.44 -4.03
C SER A 32 8.73 23.48 -3.68
N ASP A 33 9.95 23.79 -4.14
CA ASP A 33 11.14 23.00 -3.81
C ASP A 33 11.38 22.93 -2.30
N LYS A 34 11.01 23.98 -1.58
CA LYS A 34 11.05 24.01 -0.12
C LYS A 34 10.07 23.01 0.48
N GLU A 35 8.81 23.02 0.04
CA GLU A 35 7.80 22.06 0.52
C GLU A 35 8.17 20.62 0.18
N LEU A 36 8.69 20.36 -1.02
CA LEU A 36 9.20 19.04 -1.40
C LEU A 36 10.39 18.63 -0.52
N LYS A 37 11.30 19.56 -0.22
CA LYS A 37 12.42 19.30 0.69
C LYS A 37 11.97 19.04 2.12
N ASP A 38 10.94 19.75 2.59
CA ASP A 38 10.32 19.53 3.91
C ASP A 38 9.61 18.16 3.98
N LEU A 39 9.07 17.68 2.84
CA LEU A 39 8.59 16.29 2.67
C LEU A 39 9.73 15.27 2.50
N GLY A 40 10.98 15.74 2.43
CA GLY A 40 12.17 14.90 2.40
C GLY A 40 12.77 14.65 1.02
N TYR A 41 12.21 15.21 -0.05
CA TYR A 41 12.78 15.07 -1.38
C TYR A 41 14.10 15.84 -1.51
N SER A 42 15.07 15.24 -2.18
CA SER A 42 16.26 15.97 -2.67
C SER A 42 15.89 16.87 -3.85
N ASN A 43 16.76 17.82 -4.18
CA ASN A 43 16.56 18.70 -5.35
C ASN A 43 16.44 17.88 -6.65
N ASP A 44 17.26 16.85 -6.82
CA ASP A 44 17.24 15.98 -8.00
C ASP A 44 15.93 15.19 -8.11
N GLU A 45 15.36 14.75 -6.98
CA GLU A 45 14.06 14.07 -6.94
C GLU A 45 12.92 15.04 -7.22
N ALA A 46 12.94 16.24 -6.62
CA ALA A 46 11.97 17.29 -6.88
C ALA A 46 11.93 17.66 -8.38
N GLU A 47 13.09 17.76 -9.03
CA GLU A 47 13.16 17.95 -10.48
C GLU A 47 12.55 16.79 -11.27
N LYS A 48 12.82 15.55 -10.86
CA LYS A 48 12.26 14.36 -11.53
C LYS A 48 10.74 14.30 -11.38
N ILE A 49 10.18 14.58 -10.20
CA ILE A 49 8.72 14.65 -9.97
C ILE A 49 8.07 15.58 -10.98
N LYS A 50 8.65 16.77 -11.13
CA LYS A 50 8.13 17.80 -12.03
C LYS A 50 8.21 17.39 -13.51
N LYS A 51 9.13 16.48 -13.86
CA LYS A 51 9.34 15.98 -15.23
C LYS A 51 8.51 14.73 -15.57
N ILE A 52 7.88 14.06 -14.61
CA ILE A 52 7.03 12.89 -14.91
C ILE A 52 5.86 13.33 -15.79
N ASP A 53 5.68 12.74 -16.97
CA ASP A 53 4.52 12.99 -17.82
C ASP A 53 3.56 11.79 -17.78
N TYR A 54 2.51 11.92 -16.96
CA TYR A 54 1.51 10.86 -16.79
C TYR A 54 0.75 10.58 -18.10
N LYS A 55 0.53 11.62 -18.93
CA LYS A 55 -0.15 11.48 -20.22
C LYS A 55 0.73 10.68 -21.18
N GLU A 56 2.02 10.96 -21.24
CA GLU A 56 2.96 10.23 -22.09
C GLU A 56 3.00 8.73 -21.72
N GLU A 57 3.00 8.40 -20.43
CA GLU A 57 2.96 7.01 -19.97
C GLU A 57 1.63 6.30 -20.30
N LEU A 58 0.50 6.99 -20.21
CA LEU A 58 -0.79 6.44 -20.67
C LEU A 58 -0.83 6.24 -22.19
N ILE A 59 -0.19 7.11 -22.98
CA ILE A 59 -0.02 6.89 -24.44
C ILE A 59 0.78 5.60 -24.68
N LYS A 60 1.91 5.39 -23.99
CA LYS A 60 2.69 4.15 -24.09
C LYS A 60 1.85 2.92 -23.72
N ARG A 61 1.05 3.00 -22.66
CA ARG A 61 0.13 1.91 -22.30
C ARG A 61 -0.95 1.67 -23.35
N SER A 62 -1.46 2.71 -24.01
CA SER A 62 -2.47 2.56 -25.07
C SER A 62 -2.00 1.70 -26.25
N GLU A 63 -0.69 1.64 -26.49
CA GLU A 63 -0.07 0.85 -27.55
C GLU A 63 0.03 -0.65 -27.21
N LEU A 64 -0.04 -1.02 -25.92
CA LEU A 64 0.01 -2.41 -25.47
C LEU A 64 -1.22 -3.20 -25.94
N ASN A 65 -1.07 -4.50 -26.17
CA ASN A 65 -2.22 -5.33 -26.53
C ASN A 65 -3.26 -5.39 -25.39
N GLU A 66 -4.52 -5.66 -25.73
CA GLU A 66 -5.60 -5.65 -24.74
C GLU A 66 -5.44 -6.72 -23.65
N GLU A 67 -4.80 -7.85 -23.95
CA GLU A 67 -4.56 -8.92 -22.98
C GLU A 67 -3.55 -8.49 -21.90
N VAL A 68 -2.47 -7.82 -22.29
CA VAL A 68 -1.50 -7.20 -21.38
C VAL A 68 -2.18 -6.12 -20.55
N LEU A 69 -3.05 -5.30 -21.16
CA LEU A 69 -3.79 -4.29 -20.40
C LEU A 69 -4.76 -4.91 -19.38
N LYS A 70 -5.39 -6.05 -19.70
CA LYS A 70 -6.18 -6.81 -18.72
C LYS A 70 -5.30 -7.30 -17.57
N ASN A 71 -4.11 -7.81 -17.86
CA ASN A 71 -3.15 -8.28 -16.84
C ASN A 71 -2.53 -7.11 -16.04
N TYR A 72 -2.60 -5.89 -16.55
CA TYR A 72 -2.30 -4.66 -15.80
C TYR A 72 -3.49 -4.26 -14.89
N GLY A 73 -4.57 -5.04 -14.83
CA GLY A 73 -5.75 -4.78 -14.00
C GLY A 73 -6.81 -3.89 -14.64
N TYR A 74 -6.62 -3.40 -15.88
CA TYR A 74 -7.63 -2.55 -16.51
C TYR A 74 -8.92 -3.33 -16.82
N SER A 75 -10.06 -2.78 -16.41
CA SER A 75 -11.37 -3.27 -16.82
C SER A 75 -11.60 -3.06 -18.32
N GLU A 76 -12.54 -3.79 -18.92
CA GLU A 76 -12.83 -3.66 -20.36
C GLU A 76 -13.18 -2.22 -20.77
N ASP A 77 -13.89 -1.48 -19.92
CA ASP A 77 -14.23 -0.09 -20.20
C ASP A 77 -13.03 0.85 -20.07
N LYS A 78 -12.15 0.63 -19.08
CA LYS A 78 -10.87 1.36 -19.00
C LYS A 78 -9.96 1.03 -20.17
N ILE A 79 -9.95 -0.21 -20.68
CA ILE A 79 -9.19 -0.58 -21.88
C ILE A 79 -9.72 0.16 -23.11
N LYS A 80 -11.04 0.20 -23.31
CA LYS A 80 -11.64 0.99 -24.41
C LYS A 80 -11.29 2.47 -24.31
N MET A 81 -11.32 3.03 -23.10
CA MET A 81 -10.93 4.43 -22.86
C MET A 81 -9.45 4.64 -23.20
N LEU A 82 -8.56 3.74 -22.75
CA LEU A 82 -7.13 3.81 -23.04
C LEU A 82 -6.84 3.69 -24.54
N LYS A 83 -7.57 2.83 -25.26
CA LYS A 83 -7.42 2.65 -26.72
C LYS A 83 -7.88 3.85 -27.55
N ASN A 84 -8.75 4.68 -27.00
CA ASN A 84 -9.23 5.90 -27.64
C ASN A 84 -8.77 7.17 -26.90
N PHE A 85 -7.66 7.05 -26.17
CA PHE A 85 -7.19 8.08 -25.24
C PHE A 85 -6.77 9.36 -25.96
N ASN A 86 -7.36 10.49 -25.57
CA ASN A 86 -7.03 11.81 -26.10
C ASN A 86 -6.15 12.62 -25.14
N GLY A 87 -5.99 12.12 -23.91
CA GLY A 87 -5.23 12.74 -22.84
C GLY A 87 -5.87 14.01 -22.33
N THR A 88 -7.19 13.96 -22.16
CA THR A 88 -7.95 14.89 -21.31
C THR A 88 -7.69 14.60 -19.83
N GLU A 89 -7.92 15.59 -18.98
CA GLU A 89 -7.67 15.46 -17.53
C GLU A 89 -8.57 14.39 -16.91
N GLU A 90 -9.83 14.33 -17.36
CA GLU A 90 -10.82 13.36 -16.91
C GLU A 90 -10.43 11.93 -17.31
N GLU A 91 -9.95 11.73 -18.54
CA GLU A 91 -9.43 10.43 -18.98
C GLU A 91 -8.20 10.01 -18.16
N ILE A 92 -7.25 10.92 -17.93
CA ILE A 92 -6.04 10.62 -17.15
C ILE A 92 -6.43 10.17 -15.74
N THR A 93 -7.31 10.93 -15.09
CA THR A 93 -7.77 10.63 -13.72
C THR A 93 -8.49 9.28 -13.65
N ALA A 94 -9.36 8.99 -14.61
CA ALA A 94 -10.10 7.73 -14.66
C ALA A 94 -9.21 6.51 -14.96
N LEU A 95 -8.14 6.69 -15.74
CA LEU A 95 -7.18 5.65 -16.11
C LEU A 95 -6.03 5.48 -15.12
N ALA A 96 -5.88 6.40 -14.19
CA ALA A 96 -4.87 6.32 -13.14
C ALA A 96 -5.17 5.16 -12.17
N ALA A 97 -4.09 4.62 -11.57
CA ALA A 97 -4.20 3.55 -10.60
C ALA A 97 -4.75 4.09 -9.28
N GLU A 98 -5.62 3.30 -8.66
CA GLU A 98 -6.18 3.59 -7.35
C GLU A 98 -5.75 2.51 -6.36
N LEU A 99 -5.22 2.92 -5.21
CA LEU A 99 -4.94 2.02 -4.11
C LEU A 99 -6.15 1.96 -3.17
N TYR A 100 -6.56 0.75 -2.82
CA TYR A 100 -7.57 0.45 -1.82
C TYR A 100 -6.89 -0.17 -0.60
N LEU A 101 -7.13 0.36 0.61
CA LEU A 101 -6.61 -0.19 1.86
C LEU A 101 -7.73 -0.39 2.88
N THR A 102 -7.77 -1.56 3.50
CA THR A 102 -8.70 -1.92 4.58
C THR A 102 -7.95 -2.57 5.74
N ALA A 103 -8.36 -2.31 6.98
CA ALA A 103 -7.85 -3.02 8.14
C ALA A 103 -8.95 -3.22 9.19
N ASN A 104 -8.94 -4.37 9.85
CA ASN A 104 -10.00 -4.81 10.76
C ASN A 104 -9.42 -5.55 11.97
N VAL A 105 -10.13 -5.50 13.10
CA VAL A 105 -9.75 -6.28 14.29
C VAL A 105 -9.80 -7.77 13.93
N TYR A 106 -8.68 -8.47 14.10
CA TYR A 106 -8.59 -9.91 13.91
C TYR A 106 -8.78 -10.68 15.23
N GLY A 107 -8.34 -10.09 16.35
CA GLY A 107 -8.55 -10.65 17.67
C GLY A 107 -8.10 -9.71 18.78
N HIS A 108 -8.88 -9.69 19.86
CA HIS A 108 -8.57 -8.97 21.10
C HIS A 108 -8.98 -9.84 22.29
N TYR A 109 -8.02 -10.32 23.08
CA TYR A 109 -8.32 -11.21 24.20
C TYR A 109 -7.22 -11.22 25.27
N TYR A 110 -7.63 -11.49 26.52
CA TYR A 110 -6.71 -11.79 27.62
C TYR A 110 -6.51 -13.30 27.78
N ASN A 111 -5.26 -13.72 27.97
CA ASN A 111 -4.88 -15.09 28.29
C ASN A 111 -4.33 -15.15 29.72
N SER A 112 -5.10 -15.76 30.63
CA SER A 112 -4.75 -15.88 32.05
C SER A 112 -3.54 -16.77 32.29
N SER A 113 -3.31 -17.79 31.44
CA SER A 113 -2.17 -18.71 31.57
C SER A 113 -0.83 -18.03 31.31
N THR A 114 -0.79 -17.02 30.44
CA THR A 114 0.42 -16.24 30.15
C THR A 114 0.41 -14.86 30.79
N ASN A 115 -0.69 -14.49 31.46
CA ASN A 115 -0.97 -13.16 31.96
C ASN A 115 -0.72 -12.06 30.91
N LYS A 116 -1.29 -12.23 29.71
CA LYS A 116 -1.09 -11.31 28.59
C LYS A 116 -2.41 -10.97 27.90
N THR A 117 -2.56 -9.70 27.53
CA THR A 117 -3.57 -9.24 26.58
C THR A 117 -2.97 -9.21 25.18
N TYR A 118 -3.65 -9.81 24.22
CA TYR A 118 -3.27 -9.86 22.81
C TYR A 118 -4.23 -9.01 21.98
N PHE A 119 -3.69 -8.26 21.04
CA PHE A 119 -4.45 -7.53 20.04
C PHE A 119 -3.83 -7.79 18.66
N SER A 120 -4.66 -8.04 17.66
CA SER A 120 -4.20 -8.32 16.31
C SER A 120 -5.14 -7.73 15.28
N VAL A 121 -4.55 -7.27 14.19
CA VAL A 121 -5.23 -6.66 13.05
C VAL A 121 -5.00 -7.51 11.82
N TYR A 122 -6.04 -7.67 11.01
CA TYR A 122 -5.95 -8.15 9.63
C TYR A 122 -6.06 -6.95 8.71
N TYR A 123 -5.21 -6.87 7.70
CA TYR A 123 -5.28 -5.83 6.68
C TYR A 123 -5.19 -6.43 5.28
N SER A 124 -5.73 -5.70 4.31
CA SER A 124 -5.60 -6.00 2.89
C SER A 124 -5.51 -4.73 2.08
N TRP A 125 -4.81 -4.81 0.95
CA TRP A 125 -4.71 -3.74 -0.02
C TRP A 125 -4.76 -4.29 -1.43
N GLU A 126 -5.23 -3.48 -2.37
CA GLU A 126 -5.23 -3.79 -3.81
C GLU A 126 -5.04 -2.53 -4.64
N TRP A 127 -4.40 -2.67 -5.79
CA TRP A 127 -4.35 -1.65 -6.82
C TRP A 127 -5.42 -1.94 -7.88
N SER A 128 -6.21 -0.94 -8.30
CA SER A 128 -7.19 -1.12 -9.38
C SER A 128 -6.55 -1.53 -10.71
N SER A 129 -5.31 -1.11 -10.91
CA SER A 129 -4.50 -1.34 -12.09
C SER A 129 -3.04 -1.06 -11.71
N MET A 130 -2.10 -1.55 -12.50
CA MET A 130 -0.68 -1.35 -12.28
C MET A 130 -0.36 0.16 -12.16
N PRO A 131 0.24 0.63 -11.05
CA PRO A 131 0.67 2.03 -10.94
C PRO A 131 1.74 2.36 -11.98
N LEU A 132 1.86 3.63 -12.38
CA LEU A 132 2.94 4.09 -13.24
C LEU A 132 4.28 4.01 -12.52
N ILE A 133 4.29 4.40 -11.25
CA ILE A 133 5.49 4.41 -10.43
C ILE A 133 5.62 3.05 -9.74
N THR A 134 6.69 2.32 -10.06
CA THR A 134 6.82 0.91 -9.65
C THR A 134 8.09 0.65 -8.83
N ASN A 135 8.36 1.50 -7.85
CA ASN A 135 9.52 1.35 -6.97
C ASN A 135 9.26 0.32 -5.87
N THR A 136 9.79 0.56 -4.66
CA THR A 136 9.56 -0.30 -3.49
C THR A 136 8.51 0.35 -2.60
N ASP A 137 7.44 -0.36 -2.31
CA ASP A 137 6.39 0.11 -1.41
C ASP A 137 6.58 -0.48 -0.01
N ILE A 138 5.82 0.05 0.95
CA ILE A 138 5.95 -0.27 2.37
C ILE A 138 4.59 -0.35 3.05
N ILE A 139 4.42 -1.33 3.93
CA ILE A 139 3.39 -1.30 4.96
C ILE A 139 4.04 -0.84 6.26
N GLY A 140 3.52 0.25 6.83
CA GLY A 140 3.88 0.75 8.14
C GLY A 140 2.89 0.29 9.20
N TYR A 141 3.40 -0.04 10.37
CA TYR A 141 2.60 -0.44 11.53
C TYR A 141 2.96 0.48 12.70
N GLY A 142 2.01 1.29 13.15
CA GLY A 142 2.11 2.03 14.40
C GLY A 142 1.27 1.35 15.47
N TYR A 143 1.76 1.28 16.70
CA TYR A 143 1.04 0.64 17.80
C TYR A 143 1.39 1.27 19.14
N MET A 144 0.51 1.12 20.13
CA MET A 144 0.72 1.68 21.46
C MET A 144 2.06 1.22 22.06
N THR A 145 2.86 2.15 22.58
CA THR A 145 4.26 1.90 22.99
C THR A 145 4.42 0.97 24.20
N ASP A 146 3.37 0.83 24.99
CA ASP A 146 3.30 -0.07 26.14
C ASP A 146 2.93 -1.51 25.74
N TYR A 147 2.66 -1.76 24.44
CA TYR A 147 2.56 -3.09 23.85
C TYR A 147 3.87 -3.49 23.16
N LEU A 148 4.15 -4.79 23.18
CA LEU A 148 5.25 -5.42 22.45
C LEU A 148 4.71 -6.08 21.19
N LYS A 149 5.51 -6.09 20.11
CA LYS A 149 5.19 -6.83 18.89
C LYS A 149 5.10 -8.34 19.18
N ASP A 150 3.99 -8.97 18.80
CA ASP A 150 3.83 -10.42 18.84
C ASP A 150 4.39 -11.04 17.57
N THR A 151 5.58 -11.63 17.61
CA THR A 151 6.23 -12.25 16.44
C THR A 151 5.53 -13.51 15.93
N SER A 152 4.59 -14.09 16.69
CA SER A 152 3.85 -15.29 16.27
C SER A 152 2.66 -14.96 15.35
N ILE A 153 2.20 -13.72 15.34
CA ILE A 153 1.09 -13.23 14.53
C ILE A 153 1.60 -12.10 13.61
N GLN A 154 2.55 -12.46 12.74
CA GLN A 154 3.15 -11.54 11.78
C GLN A 154 3.13 -12.18 10.39
N SER A 155 2.44 -11.55 9.45
CA SER A 155 2.49 -11.96 8.05
C SER A 155 2.24 -10.77 7.15
N ASN A 156 3.06 -10.60 6.12
CA ASN A 156 2.78 -9.72 5.00
C ASN A 156 2.94 -10.53 3.71
N ARG A 157 1.82 -10.87 3.08
CA ARG A 157 1.79 -11.55 1.79
C ARG A 157 1.49 -10.52 0.70
N VAL A 158 2.29 -10.56 -0.36
CA VAL A 158 2.09 -9.76 -1.57
C VAL A 158 1.87 -10.72 -2.73
N ASP A 159 0.75 -10.54 -3.43
CA ASP A 159 0.41 -11.26 -4.65
C ASP A 159 0.91 -10.45 -5.85
N TYR A 160 1.60 -11.15 -6.77
CA TYR A 160 2.21 -10.60 -7.96
C TYR A 160 1.56 -11.19 -9.21
N GLU A 161 1.08 -10.34 -10.09
CA GLU A 161 0.45 -10.72 -11.35
C GLU A 161 1.41 -10.53 -12.51
N ASN A 162 1.58 -11.58 -13.32
CA ASN A 162 2.42 -11.53 -14.51
C ASN A 162 1.71 -10.75 -15.61
N THR A 163 2.39 -9.73 -16.13
CA THR A 163 1.89 -8.82 -17.16
C THR A 163 1.56 -9.46 -18.51
N LEU A 164 2.20 -10.58 -18.88
CA LEU A 164 1.92 -11.27 -20.14
C LEU A 164 0.90 -12.38 -20.02
N THR A 165 1.00 -13.16 -18.94
CA THR A 165 0.24 -14.42 -18.78
C THR A 165 -0.95 -14.29 -17.84
N GLY A 166 -1.03 -13.22 -17.05
CA GLY A 166 -1.98 -13.06 -15.96
C GLY A 166 -1.77 -14.04 -14.80
N ALA A 167 -0.66 -14.79 -14.81
CA ALA A 167 -0.36 -15.76 -13.76
C ALA A 167 -0.09 -15.05 -12.44
N ILE A 168 -0.71 -15.51 -11.36
CA ILE A 168 -0.53 -14.95 -10.02
C ILE A 168 0.46 -15.81 -9.24
N THR A 169 1.52 -15.17 -8.74
CA THR A 169 2.44 -15.73 -7.75
C THR A 169 2.35 -14.93 -6.45
N TYR A 170 3.00 -15.38 -5.38
CA TYR A 170 3.02 -14.63 -4.12
C TYR A 170 4.37 -14.73 -3.41
N LYS A 171 4.68 -13.72 -2.61
CA LYS A 171 5.85 -13.69 -1.72
C LYS A 171 5.47 -13.18 -0.34
N TYR A 172 6.17 -13.68 0.67
CA TYR A 172 6.09 -13.15 2.03
C TYR A 172 7.25 -12.20 2.28
N TYR A 173 6.95 -11.03 2.82
CA TYR A 173 7.94 -10.04 3.25
C TYR A 173 7.97 -9.95 4.76
N SER A 174 9.17 -9.82 5.31
CA SER A 174 9.35 -9.78 6.77
C SER A 174 8.79 -8.48 7.36
N ILE A 175 8.25 -8.58 8.58
CA ILE A 175 7.82 -7.42 9.37
C ILE A 175 8.90 -7.13 10.42
N THR A 176 9.67 -6.07 10.19
CA THR A 176 10.81 -5.65 11.02
C THR A 176 10.40 -4.56 11.98
N GLY A 177 10.88 -4.62 13.22
CA GLY A 177 10.70 -3.51 14.17
C GLY A 177 11.59 -2.33 13.77
N VAL A 178 11.08 -1.12 13.90
CA VAL A 178 11.80 0.12 13.61
C VAL A 178 12.15 0.84 14.91
N ASP A 179 11.17 0.96 15.80
CA ASP A 179 11.31 1.53 17.13
C ASP A 179 10.24 0.92 18.06
N ILE A 180 10.22 1.33 19.33
CA ILE A 180 9.10 1.07 20.23
C ILE A 180 7.84 1.71 19.63
N GLY A 181 6.79 0.90 19.43
CA GLY A 181 5.54 1.36 18.83
C GLY A 181 5.55 1.42 17.30
N ALA A 182 6.61 0.98 16.62
CA ALA A 182 6.69 1.04 15.16
C ALA A 182 7.34 -0.21 14.52
N ALA A 183 6.71 -0.70 13.44
CA ALA A 183 7.26 -1.74 12.58
C ALA A 183 6.99 -1.44 11.10
N GLN A 184 7.65 -2.18 10.23
CA GLN A 184 7.52 -2.01 8.78
C GLN A 184 7.72 -3.31 8.00
N SER A 185 7.17 -3.36 6.79
CA SER A 185 7.48 -4.38 5.78
C SER A 185 7.57 -3.76 4.40
N LYS A 186 8.67 -3.97 3.69
CA LYS A 186 8.94 -3.38 2.37
C LYS A 186 8.83 -4.45 1.30
N PHE A 187 8.30 -4.10 0.13
CA PHE A 187 8.18 -5.01 -1.01
C PHE A 187 8.29 -4.23 -2.33
N PRO A 188 8.98 -4.77 -3.35
CA PRO A 188 9.00 -4.15 -4.67
C PRO A 188 7.62 -4.23 -5.34
N ILE A 189 7.20 -3.19 -6.04
CA ILE A 189 6.03 -3.25 -6.92
C ILE A 189 6.31 -4.18 -8.09
N ASN A 190 7.49 -4.13 -8.72
CA ASN A 190 7.84 -5.05 -9.80
C ASN A 190 8.93 -6.03 -9.39
N ILE A 191 8.72 -7.31 -9.67
CA ILE A 191 9.74 -8.36 -9.55
C ILE A 191 10.07 -8.94 -10.92
N ASN A 192 11.30 -9.46 -11.05
CA ASN A 192 11.77 -10.15 -12.25
C ASN A 192 11.83 -9.29 -13.53
N ARG A 193 11.81 -7.95 -13.42
CA ARG A 193 12.06 -7.07 -14.56
C ARG A 193 13.51 -7.22 -15.02
N LEU A 194 13.73 -7.92 -16.13
CA LEU A 194 15.07 -8.28 -16.60
C LEU A 194 15.81 -7.14 -17.33
N ASP A 195 15.14 -6.05 -17.69
CA ASP A 195 15.73 -4.84 -18.26
C ASP A 195 14.69 -3.71 -18.38
N GLN A 196 15.08 -2.58 -18.97
CA GLN A 196 14.25 -1.38 -19.06
C GLN A 196 13.04 -1.52 -20.01
N TYR A 197 12.95 -2.60 -20.81
CA TYR A 197 11.98 -2.73 -21.91
C TYR A 197 11.22 -4.06 -21.96
N ASP A 198 11.54 -5.06 -21.12
CA ASP A 198 10.72 -6.27 -21.06
C ASP A 198 9.34 -5.96 -20.44
N ILE A 199 8.28 -6.23 -21.21
CA ILE A 199 6.90 -6.17 -20.71
C ILE A 199 6.53 -7.41 -19.91
N ASN A 200 7.41 -8.42 -19.77
CA ASN A 200 7.23 -9.62 -18.98
C ASN A 200 7.85 -9.48 -17.58
N TYR A 201 7.03 -9.12 -16.61
CA TYR A 201 7.42 -9.05 -15.20
C TYR A 201 6.19 -9.29 -14.34
N ASP A 202 6.40 -9.51 -13.05
CA ASP A 202 5.28 -9.65 -12.13
C ASP A 202 5.16 -8.38 -11.30
N TRP A 203 3.96 -7.80 -11.26
CA TRP A 203 3.68 -6.56 -10.54
C TRP A 203 2.78 -6.83 -9.33
N ALA A 204 2.99 -6.10 -8.25
CA ALA A 204 2.32 -6.28 -6.96
C ALA A 204 0.88 -5.74 -7.05
N SER A 205 -0.08 -6.61 -7.36
CA SER A 205 -1.47 -6.23 -7.60
C SER A 205 -2.30 -6.15 -6.33
N SER A 206 -1.99 -6.98 -5.34
CA SER A 206 -2.67 -6.99 -4.06
C SER A 206 -1.81 -7.58 -2.96
N GLY A 207 -2.25 -7.42 -1.71
CA GLY A 207 -1.63 -8.08 -0.58
C GLY A 207 -2.51 -8.06 0.65
N TYR A 208 -2.16 -8.91 1.61
CA TYR A 208 -2.83 -8.96 2.89
C TYR A 208 -1.90 -9.48 3.97
N GLY A 209 -2.27 -9.21 5.21
CA GLY A 209 -1.44 -9.60 6.32
C GLY A 209 -2.11 -9.52 7.67
N LYS A 210 -1.31 -9.87 8.67
CA LYS A 210 -1.68 -9.83 10.08
C LYS A 210 -0.56 -9.17 10.86
N PHE A 211 -0.94 -8.34 11.81
CA PHE A 211 -0.02 -7.71 12.73
C PHE A 211 -0.56 -7.87 14.15
N GLY A 212 0.20 -8.56 15.00
CA GLY A 212 -0.13 -8.80 16.40
C GLY A 212 0.77 -8.01 17.36
N ILE A 213 0.18 -7.59 18.47
CA ILE A 213 0.84 -6.98 19.62
C ILE A 213 0.33 -7.64 20.91
N TYR A 214 1.11 -7.57 21.99
CA TYR A 214 0.70 -8.04 23.30
C TYR A 214 1.22 -7.16 24.43
N LYS A 215 0.54 -7.19 25.57
CA LYS A 215 0.94 -6.51 26.81
C LYS A 215 0.72 -7.41 28.02
N THR A 216 1.65 -7.41 28.98
CA THR A 216 1.56 -8.23 30.20
C THR A 216 0.56 -7.62 31.18
N GLY A 217 -0.48 -8.37 31.54
CA GLY A 217 -1.62 -7.95 32.34
C GLY A 217 -2.93 -7.99 31.55
N GLN A 218 -4.03 -7.73 32.24
CA GLN A 218 -5.35 -7.60 31.63
C GLN A 218 -5.59 -6.12 31.28
N PHE A 219 -5.76 -5.83 30.00
CA PHE A 219 -6.04 -4.51 29.48
C PHE A 219 -7.24 -4.58 28.56
N ASN A 220 -8.02 -3.51 28.58
CA ASN A 220 -9.25 -3.44 27.84
C ASN A 220 -9.06 -2.74 26.51
N ASP A 221 -8.07 -1.86 26.35
CA ASP A 221 -7.90 -1.02 25.17
C ASP A 221 -6.60 -1.34 24.43
N ALA A 222 -6.71 -1.48 23.11
CA ALA A 222 -5.56 -1.64 22.23
C ALA A 222 -5.83 -0.97 20.89
N ALA A 223 -4.77 -0.41 20.28
CA ALA A 223 -4.85 0.26 19.00
C ALA A 223 -3.61 -0.02 18.14
N VAL A 224 -3.84 -0.19 16.84
CA VAL A 224 -2.83 -0.32 15.79
C VAL A 224 -3.26 0.53 14.61
N VAL A 225 -2.31 1.27 14.02
CA VAL A 225 -2.50 1.89 12.71
C VAL A 225 -1.73 1.10 11.65
N ILE A 226 -2.40 0.83 10.53
CA ILE A 226 -1.81 0.26 9.32
C ILE A 226 -1.72 1.36 8.28
N LYS A 227 -0.53 1.59 7.73
CA LYS A 227 -0.33 2.56 6.66
C LYS A 227 0.26 1.92 5.41
N TYR A 228 -0.18 2.36 4.23
CA TYR A 228 0.45 2.00 2.97
C TYR A 228 1.26 3.19 2.44
N GLY A 229 2.53 2.95 2.17
CA GLY A 229 3.45 3.92 1.61
C GLY A 229 3.84 3.53 0.18
N HIS A 230 3.59 4.42 -0.76
CA HIS A 230 3.97 4.27 -2.16
C HIS A 230 5.20 5.13 -2.46
N SER A 231 6.29 4.50 -2.89
CA SER A 231 7.54 5.25 -3.10
C SER A 231 7.59 5.86 -4.49
N THR A 232 7.59 7.19 -4.57
CA THR A 232 7.72 7.90 -5.84
C THR A 232 9.13 7.81 -6.44
N PHE A 233 10.15 7.48 -5.62
CA PHE A 233 11.56 7.31 -6.03
C PHE A 233 12.25 6.07 -5.43
N THR A 234 13.49 5.84 -5.86
CA THR A 234 14.32 4.66 -5.59
C THR A 234 14.89 4.55 -4.17
N LEU A 235 14.63 5.52 -3.28
CA LEU A 235 15.07 5.40 -1.90
C LEU A 235 14.28 4.26 -1.23
N SER A 236 14.99 3.37 -0.51
CA SER A 236 14.32 2.28 0.20
C SER A 236 13.41 2.89 1.27
N PRO A 237 12.08 2.70 1.20
CA PRO A 237 11.14 3.34 2.11
C PRO A 237 11.41 2.92 3.55
N SER A 238 11.20 3.74 4.56
CA SER A 238 11.21 3.32 5.97
C SER A 238 10.08 3.98 6.75
N VAL A 239 9.78 3.47 7.92
CA VAL A 239 8.89 4.13 8.88
C VAL A 239 9.73 5.03 9.79
N SER A 240 9.14 6.14 10.24
CA SER A 240 9.62 7.01 11.31
C SER A 240 8.52 7.14 12.36
N TYR A 241 8.91 7.26 13.62
CA TYR A 241 7.99 7.33 14.74
C TYR A 241 8.18 8.67 15.45
N PRO A 242 7.30 9.66 15.21
CA PRO A 242 7.31 10.86 16.02
C PRO A 242 6.83 10.55 17.44
N TRP A 243 5.55 10.20 17.68
CA TRP A 243 4.97 9.91 19.01
C TRP A 243 3.59 9.20 18.90
N GLY A 244 3.22 8.34 19.86
CA GLY A 244 1.89 7.74 20.02
C GLY A 244 1.50 6.65 19.00
N LEU A 245 0.29 6.69 18.43
CA LEU A 245 -0.04 5.86 17.26
C LEU A 245 0.52 6.45 15.96
N GLY A 246 1.13 7.64 16.02
CA GLY A 246 1.65 8.34 14.85
C GLY A 246 2.91 7.69 14.32
N ILE A 247 2.80 7.02 13.18
CA ILE A 247 3.93 6.69 12.31
C ILE A 247 3.90 7.57 11.06
N GLY A 248 5.06 8.00 10.59
CA GLY A 248 5.26 8.63 9.29
C GLY A 248 6.16 7.74 8.43
N PHE A 249 6.18 7.95 7.11
CA PHE A 249 7.18 7.30 6.26
C PHE A 249 8.43 8.16 6.09
N SER A 250 9.51 7.52 5.66
CA SER A 250 10.75 8.16 5.30
C SER A 250 10.56 9.00 4.04
N ARG A 251 11.56 9.82 3.78
CA ARG A 251 11.72 10.63 2.57
C ARG A 251 11.36 9.84 1.30
N GLY A 252 10.59 10.48 0.41
CA GLY A 252 10.24 9.93 -0.91
C GLY A 252 9.18 8.83 -0.91
N VAL A 253 8.51 8.62 0.23
CA VAL A 253 7.45 7.63 0.42
C VAL A 253 6.18 8.35 0.82
N GLU A 254 5.15 8.17 0.01
CA GLU A 254 3.91 8.90 0.16
C GLU A 254 2.87 8.01 0.82
N GLU A 255 2.27 8.51 1.90
CA GLU A 255 1.18 7.82 2.59
C GLU A 255 -0.07 7.85 1.70
N LEU A 256 -0.38 6.72 1.08
CA LEU A 256 -1.60 6.56 0.28
C LEU A 256 -2.78 6.05 1.11
N GLY A 257 -2.55 5.64 2.35
CA GLY A 257 -3.65 5.34 3.26
C GLY A 257 -3.21 4.97 4.65
N ALA A 258 -4.10 5.23 5.62
CA ALA A 258 -3.91 4.94 7.03
C ALA A 258 -5.22 4.47 7.69
N GLN A 259 -5.23 3.26 8.22
CA GLN A 259 -6.36 2.69 8.94
C GLN A 259 -6.01 2.53 10.41
N VAL A 260 -6.74 3.23 11.28
CA VAL A 260 -6.62 3.07 12.74
C VAL A 260 -7.64 2.04 13.17
N VAL A 261 -7.16 0.98 13.81
CA VAL A 261 -7.98 -0.13 14.30
C VAL A 261 -7.87 -0.17 15.82
N GLU A 262 -8.99 0.04 16.48
CA GLU A 262 -9.10 0.09 17.94
C GLU A 262 -10.14 -0.92 18.44
N SER A 263 -9.95 -1.42 19.66
CA SER A 263 -10.93 -2.29 20.29
C SER A 263 -10.90 -2.13 21.80
N SER A 264 -12.08 -2.17 22.41
CA SER A 264 -12.26 -2.29 23.86
C SER A 264 -12.96 -3.61 24.23
N ILE A 265 -12.40 -4.38 25.16
CA ILE A 265 -13.07 -5.57 25.75
C ILE A 265 -13.53 -5.24 27.18
N ASN A 266 -14.74 -5.68 27.55
CA ASN A 266 -15.30 -5.49 28.90
C ASN A 266 -14.82 -6.55 29.89
#